data_AF-A0A661QSG8-F1
#
_entry.id   AF-A0A661QSG8-F1
#
_cell.length_a   1.000
_cell.length_b   1.000
_cell.length_c   1.000
_cell.angle_alpha   90.00
_cell.angle_beta   90.00
_cell.angle_gamma   90.00
#
_symmetry.space_group_name_H-M   'P 1'
#
loop_
_entity.id
_entity.type
_entity.pdbx_description
1 polymer ?
#
loop_
_entity_poly.entity_id
_entity_poly.type
_entity_poly.pdbx_seq_one_letter_code
_entity_poly.pdbx_strand_id
1 'polypeptide(L)'
;MSRKDDLIMEILNRELKMFLSVPTQQKASCQEHPEDFKLVRGSQFQTWSEDTLESYIDDLKAAEKNGVNLMTQKYARMDNLIPKLKDIPVIDEIVKIQYAWQKEMFENYPNVMSKARPLSSSEDTSHGTSFETYLKGELETYSDKTLSLLYRDIKESWDNEDNMTERVYDYMVKKLEYDSLDDAEETVKRQKEAEIS
;
A
#
# COMPACT_ATOMS: atom_id res chain seq x y z
N MET A 1 -7.06 14.97 17.89
CA MET A 1 -6.27 14.00 17.11
C MET A 1 -5.84 12.91 18.05
N SER A 2 -5.97 11.65 17.62
CA SER A 2 -5.49 10.51 18.39
C SER A 2 -3.97 10.36 18.25
N ARG A 3 -3.31 9.64 19.16
CA ARG A 3 -1.89 9.30 19.03
C ARG A 3 -1.59 8.60 17.70
N LYS A 4 -2.46 7.67 17.30
CA LYS A 4 -2.37 7.00 16.00
C LYS A 4 -2.38 7.98 14.83
N ASP A 5 -3.27 8.98 14.84
CA ASP A 5 -3.30 10.00 13.78
C ASP A 5 -1.99 10.78 13.70
N ASP A 6 -1.39 11.14 14.84
CA ASP A 6 -0.10 11.84 14.91
C ASP A 6 1.03 11.02 14.28
N LEU A 7 1.09 9.72 14.59
CA LEU A 7 2.05 8.78 14.01
C LEU A 7 1.87 8.68 12.48
N ILE A 8 0.64 8.53 12.01
CA ILE A 8 0.32 8.44 10.58
C ILE A 8 0.73 9.73 9.87
N MET A 9 0.43 10.90 10.42
CA MET A 9 0.84 12.17 9.82
C MET A 9 2.36 12.32 9.76
N GLU A 10 3.11 11.87 10.79
CA GLU A 10 4.57 11.87 10.73
C GLU A 10 5.07 10.99 9.58
N ILE A 11 4.55 9.77 9.46
CA ILE A 11 4.90 8.85 8.36
C ILE A 11 4.61 9.49 7.01
N LEU A 12 3.41 10.00 6.80
CA LEU A 12 2.99 10.61 5.54
C LEU A 12 3.88 11.78 5.12
N ASN A 13 4.26 12.65 6.07
CA ASN A 13 5.13 13.78 5.78
C ASN A 13 6.54 13.33 5.36
N ARG A 14 7.10 12.31 6.01
CA ARG A 14 8.41 11.74 5.70
C ARG A 14 8.41 11.00 4.37
N GLU A 15 7.45 10.11 4.19
CA GLU A 15 7.30 9.35 2.94
C GLU A 15 7.05 10.26 1.76
N LEU A 16 6.19 11.28 1.88
CA LEU A 16 5.92 12.20 0.79
C LEU A 16 7.19 12.95 0.37
N LYS A 17 8.00 13.40 1.34
CA LYS A 17 9.29 14.03 1.05
C LYS A 17 10.24 13.08 0.31
N MET A 18 10.32 11.82 0.74
CA MET A 18 11.10 10.78 0.05
C MET A 18 10.56 10.54 -1.36
N PHE A 19 9.25 10.38 -1.51
CA PHE A 19 8.56 10.10 -2.76
C PHE A 19 8.76 11.19 -3.81
N LEU A 20 8.63 12.46 -3.42
CA LEU A 20 8.84 13.61 -4.30
C LEU A 20 10.29 13.76 -4.79
N SER A 21 11.25 13.09 -4.14
CA SER A 21 12.66 13.09 -4.54
C SER A 21 13.11 11.83 -5.30
N VAL A 22 12.19 10.90 -5.60
CA VAL A 22 12.50 9.72 -6.42
C VAL A 22 12.92 10.18 -7.82
N PRO A 23 14.11 9.77 -8.32
CA PRO A 23 14.54 10.09 -9.68
C PRO A 23 13.64 9.34 -10.67
N THR A 24 12.85 10.05 -11.45
CA THR A 24 12.00 9.45 -12.49
C THR A 24 12.44 9.96 -13.87
N GLN A 25 12.52 9.07 -14.88
CA GLN A 25 12.87 9.47 -16.25
C GLN A 25 11.73 10.23 -16.96
N GLN A 26 10.49 10.02 -16.50
CA GLN A 26 9.34 10.87 -16.77
C GLN A 26 8.76 11.20 -15.41
N LYS A 27 8.59 12.50 -15.10
CA LYS A 27 7.83 12.90 -13.91
C LYS A 27 6.46 12.22 -13.99
N ALA A 28 6.27 11.15 -13.24
CA ALA A 28 4.99 10.45 -13.21
C ALA A 28 3.95 11.47 -12.74
N SER A 29 2.78 11.52 -13.38
CA SER A 29 1.69 12.43 -12.98
C SER A 29 1.31 12.30 -11.49
N CYS A 30 1.69 11.19 -10.84
CA CYS A 30 1.60 11.01 -9.39
C CYS A 30 2.36 12.05 -8.53
N GLN A 31 3.36 12.77 -9.06
CA GLN A 31 3.99 13.87 -8.33
C GLN A 31 3.15 15.15 -8.31
N GLU A 32 2.04 15.20 -9.07
CA GLU A 32 1.15 16.36 -9.17
C GLU A 32 0.02 16.31 -8.13
N HIS A 33 -0.21 15.16 -7.47
CA HIS A 33 -1.31 14.95 -6.53
C HIS A 33 -0.82 14.39 -5.17
N PRO A 34 -0.15 15.20 -4.34
CA PRO A 34 0.32 14.79 -3.01
C PRO A 34 -0.83 14.41 -2.07
N GLU A 35 -2.04 14.92 -2.30
CA GLU A 35 -3.22 14.56 -1.50
C GLU A 35 -3.71 13.14 -1.80
N ASP A 36 -3.65 12.68 -3.05
CA ASP A 36 -3.97 11.29 -3.41
C ASP A 36 -2.96 10.32 -2.78
N PHE A 37 -1.68 10.69 -2.76
CA PHE A 37 -0.65 9.93 -2.06
C PHE A 37 -0.98 9.79 -0.57
N LYS A 38 -1.31 10.90 0.10
CA LYS A 38 -1.67 10.90 1.52
C LYS A 38 -2.94 10.10 1.79
N LEU A 39 -3.93 10.17 0.90
CA LEU A 39 -5.17 9.41 1.03
C LEU A 39 -4.89 7.90 0.99
N VAL A 40 -4.20 7.43 -0.05
CA VAL A 40 -3.92 6.00 -0.24
C VAL A 40 -3.03 5.47 0.89
N ARG A 41 -1.90 6.14 1.13
CA ARG A 41 -0.95 5.73 2.18
C ARG A 41 -1.56 5.84 3.57
N GLY A 42 -2.31 6.90 3.83
CA GLY A 42 -2.99 7.10 5.11
C GLY A 42 -3.99 5.98 5.38
N SER A 43 -4.77 5.59 4.38
CA SER A 43 -5.73 4.48 4.49
C SER A 43 -5.04 3.15 4.82
N GLN A 44 -3.87 2.90 4.24
CA GLN A 44 -3.05 1.73 4.60
C GLN A 44 -2.61 1.77 6.06
N PHE A 45 -2.03 2.89 6.51
CA PHE A 45 -1.53 3.04 7.88
C PHE A 45 -2.62 3.05 8.95
N GLN A 46 -3.87 3.38 8.58
CA GLN A 46 -5.01 3.25 9.50
C GLN A 46 -5.27 1.81 9.93
N THR A 47 -4.85 0.82 9.16
CA THR A 47 -5.01 -0.61 9.51
C THR A 47 -3.88 -1.15 10.40
N TRP A 48 -2.78 -0.43 10.56
CA TRP A 48 -1.63 -0.89 11.34
C TRP A 48 -1.79 -0.57 12.83
N SER A 49 -1.12 -1.32 13.70
CA SER A 49 -1.04 -0.99 15.13
C SER A 49 -0.12 0.21 15.37
N GLU A 50 -0.25 0.88 16.52
CA GLU A 50 0.65 1.98 16.91
C GLU A 50 2.12 1.50 16.97
N ASP A 51 2.38 0.28 17.46
CA ASP A 51 3.74 -0.28 17.53
C ASP A 51 4.39 -0.41 16.15
N THR A 52 3.63 -0.88 15.15
CA THR A 52 4.13 -1.03 13.77
C THR A 52 4.39 0.33 13.15
N LEU A 53 3.51 1.31 13.38
CA LEU A 53 3.70 2.69 12.92
C LEU A 53 4.95 3.31 13.54
N GLU A 54 5.17 3.17 14.85
CA GLU A 54 6.37 3.66 15.53
C GLU A 54 7.64 3.01 14.99
N SER A 55 7.64 1.70 14.79
CA SER A 55 8.76 0.99 14.19
C SER A 55 9.07 1.47 12.78
N TYR A 56 8.04 1.74 11.98
CA TYR A 56 8.24 2.25 10.63
C TYR A 56 8.73 3.71 10.61
N ILE A 57 8.31 4.54 11.56
CA ILE A 57 8.89 5.88 11.75
C ILE A 57 10.39 5.79 12.07
N ASP A 58 10.81 4.83 12.88
CA ASP A 58 12.23 4.59 13.17
C ASP A 58 12.99 4.21 11.89
N ASP A 59 12.42 3.38 11.02
CA ASP A 59 13.01 3.02 9.72
C ASP A 59 13.21 4.25 8.84
N LEU A 60 12.18 5.11 8.72
CA LEU A 60 12.24 6.35 7.95
C LEU A 60 13.31 7.31 8.50
N LYS A 61 13.35 7.49 9.83
CA LYS A 61 14.36 8.34 10.50
C LYS A 61 15.78 7.81 10.30
N ALA A 62 15.97 6.49 10.41
CA ALA A 62 17.27 5.86 10.20
C ALA A 62 17.73 6.00 8.74
N ALA A 63 16.84 5.79 7.77
CA ALA A 63 17.13 5.98 6.35
C ALA A 63 17.54 7.42 6.05
N GLU A 64 16.76 8.41 6.52
CA GLU A 64 17.10 9.83 6.38
C GLU A 64 18.48 10.17 6.95
N LYS A 65 18.77 9.70 8.17
CA LYS A 65 20.06 9.93 8.85
C LYS A 65 21.24 9.38 8.04
N ASN A 66 21.03 8.27 7.34
CA ASN A 66 22.04 7.60 6.53
C ASN A 66 22.08 8.10 5.07
N GLY A 67 21.26 9.11 4.72
CA GLY A 67 21.18 9.61 3.33
C GLY A 67 20.51 8.62 2.37
N VAL A 68 19.75 7.66 2.89
CA VAL A 68 19.02 6.66 2.11
C VAL A 68 17.57 7.11 1.93
N ASN A 69 17.04 6.94 0.72
CA ASN A 69 15.63 7.16 0.41
C ASN A 69 14.95 5.80 0.17
N LEU A 70 14.05 5.40 1.07
CA LEU A 70 13.34 4.12 0.99
C LEU A 70 12.40 4.06 -0.22
N MET A 71 11.77 5.17 -0.62
CA MET A 71 10.93 5.20 -1.81
C MET A 71 11.75 4.98 -3.08
N THR A 72 12.94 5.57 -3.18
CA THR A 72 13.84 5.31 -4.32
C THR A 72 14.22 3.84 -4.41
N GLN A 73 14.52 3.20 -3.28
CA GLN A 73 14.82 1.76 -3.23
C GLN A 73 13.62 0.91 -3.64
N LYS A 74 12.42 1.20 -3.10
CA LYS A 74 11.16 0.54 -3.46
C LYS A 74 10.92 0.57 -4.96
N TYR A 75 10.95 1.75 -5.58
CA TYR A 75 10.68 1.87 -7.01
C TYR A 75 11.78 1.25 -7.87
N ALA A 76 13.06 1.42 -7.50
CA ALA A 76 14.15 0.75 -8.20
C ALA A 76 14.03 -0.78 -8.12
N ARG A 77 13.55 -1.30 -6.98
CA ARG A 77 13.31 -2.73 -6.79
C ARG A 77 12.12 -3.24 -7.61
N MET A 78 11.03 -2.46 -7.66
CA MET A 78 9.86 -2.75 -8.51
C MET A 78 10.20 -2.77 -9.99
N ASP A 79 11.05 -1.84 -10.44
CA ASP A 79 11.52 -1.75 -11.83
C ASP A 79 12.67 -2.73 -12.14
N ASN A 80 13.02 -3.60 -11.18
CA ASN A 80 14.10 -4.58 -11.28
C ASN A 80 15.48 -3.96 -11.65
N LEU A 81 15.70 -2.69 -11.28
CA LEU A 81 16.95 -1.95 -11.51
C LEU A 81 18.03 -2.29 -10.46
N ILE A 82 17.61 -2.83 -9.33
CA ILE A 82 18.47 -3.31 -8.25
C ILE A 82 18.07 -4.74 -7.85
N PRO A 83 19.01 -5.55 -7.34
CA PRO A 83 18.68 -6.87 -6.81
C PRO A 83 17.76 -6.77 -5.59
N LYS A 84 17.21 -7.92 -5.18
CA LYS A 84 16.50 -8.06 -3.90
C LYS A 84 17.30 -7.44 -2.75
N LEU A 85 16.64 -6.58 -1.97
CA LEU A 85 17.27 -5.96 -0.81
C LEU A 85 17.30 -6.93 0.38
N LYS A 86 16.25 -7.75 0.49
CA LYS A 86 16.07 -8.75 1.52
C LYS A 86 15.42 -10.01 0.93
N ASP A 87 15.82 -11.15 1.46
CA ASP A 87 15.23 -12.46 1.14
C ASP A 87 14.98 -13.17 2.47
N ILE A 88 13.86 -12.84 3.11
CA ILE A 88 13.48 -13.36 4.43
C ILE A 88 12.07 -13.97 4.37
N PRO A 89 11.85 -15.16 4.95
CA PRO A 89 10.58 -15.90 4.83
C PRO A 89 9.33 -15.12 5.26
N VAL A 90 9.47 -14.20 6.21
CA VAL A 90 8.34 -13.39 6.70
C VAL A 90 7.71 -12.54 5.59
N ILE A 91 8.49 -12.08 4.60
CA ILE A 91 7.95 -11.30 3.46
C ILE A 91 7.02 -12.19 2.62
N ASP A 92 7.42 -13.42 2.34
CA ASP A 92 6.60 -14.33 1.53
C ASP A 92 5.30 -14.71 2.26
N GLU A 93 5.34 -14.89 3.59
CA GLU A 93 4.12 -15.13 4.38
C GLU A 93 3.18 -13.92 4.40
N ILE A 94 3.72 -12.69 4.56
CA ILE A 94 2.92 -11.45 4.45
C ILE A 94 2.27 -11.35 3.07
N VAL A 95 3.04 -11.56 2.00
CA VAL A 95 2.55 -11.46 0.62
C VAL A 95 1.46 -12.48 0.37
N LYS A 96 1.62 -13.72 0.83
CA LYS A 96 0.62 -14.78 0.66
C LYS A 96 -0.72 -14.42 1.29
N ILE A 97 -0.72 -13.89 2.51
CA ILE A 97 -1.96 -13.48 3.21
C ILE A 97 -2.61 -12.31 2.47
N GLN A 98 -1.85 -11.26 2.18
CA GLN A 98 -2.41 -10.09 1.49
C GLN A 98 -2.87 -10.41 0.06
N TYR A 99 -2.24 -11.36 -0.63
CA TYR A 99 -2.69 -11.83 -1.93
C TYR A 99 -4.07 -12.48 -1.85
N ALA A 100 -4.31 -13.33 -0.85
CA ALA A 100 -5.62 -13.95 -0.64
C ALA A 100 -6.69 -12.89 -0.39
N TRP A 101 -6.42 -11.93 0.49
CA TRP A 101 -7.31 -10.80 0.75
C TRP A 101 -7.56 -9.91 -0.46
N GLN A 102 -6.53 -9.65 -1.27
CA GLN A 102 -6.67 -8.88 -2.50
C GLN A 102 -7.54 -9.63 -3.51
N LYS A 103 -7.41 -10.97 -3.59
CA LYS A 103 -8.27 -11.82 -4.44
C LYS A 103 -9.73 -11.75 -4.02
N GLU A 104 -10.02 -11.81 -2.72
CA GLU A 104 -11.37 -11.62 -2.18
C GLU A 104 -11.94 -10.25 -2.59
N MET A 105 -11.15 -9.18 -2.56
CA MET A 105 -11.58 -7.86 -3.04
C MET A 105 -11.97 -7.87 -4.53
N PHE A 106 -11.21 -8.55 -5.39
CA PHE A 106 -11.58 -8.67 -6.80
C PHE A 106 -12.87 -9.47 -7.02
N GLU A 107 -13.14 -10.45 -6.18
CA GLU A 107 -14.35 -11.28 -6.24
C GLU A 107 -15.58 -10.52 -5.73
N ASN A 108 -15.45 -9.81 -4.60
CA ASN A 108 -16.56 -9.15 -3.91
C ASN A 108 -16.85 -7.73 -4.46
N TYR A 109 -15.81 -7.01 -4.91
CA TYR A 109 -15.89 -5.60 -5.32
C TYR A 109 -15.29 -5.34 -6.72
N PRO A 110 -15.72 -6.07 -7.78
CA PRO A 110 -15.09 -6.01 -9.10
C PRO A 110 -15.11 -4.62 -9.75
N ASN A 111 -16.09 -3.76 -9.45
CA ASN A 111 -16.16 -2.42 -10.03
C ASN A 111 -15.19 -1.45 -9.35
N VAL A 112 -15.11 -1.44 -8.02
CA VAL A 112 -14.11 -0.69 -7.25
C VAL A 112 -12.70 -1.13 -7.66
N MET A 113 -12.51 -2.44 -7.84
CA MET A 113 -11.23 -3.04 -8.20
C MET A 113 -10.87 -2.93 -9.68
N SER A 114 -11.73 -2.39 -10.54
CA SER A 114 -11.51 -2.38 -11.99
C SER A 114 -10.29 -1.60 -12.48
N LYS A 115 -9.77 -0.66 -11.68
CA LYS A 115 -8.53 0.09 -11.96
C LYS A 115 -7.34 -0.39 -11.12
N ALA A 116 -7.54 -1.42 -10.30
CA ALA A 116 -6.48 -1.98 -9.48
C ALA A 116 -5.43 -2.69 -10.34
N ARG A 117 -4.23 -2.85 -9.78
CA ARG A 117 -3.14 -3.58 -10.43
C ARG A 117 -3.49 -5.06 -10.57
N PRO A 118 -2.99 -5.76 -11.62
CA PRO A 118 -3.08 -7.21 -11.70
C PRO A 118 -2.54 -7.88 -10.42
N LEU A 119 -3.12 -9.03 -10.07
CA LEU A 119 -2.79 -9.71 -8.82
C LEU A 119 -1.39 -10.31 -8.86
N SER A 120 -1.09 -11.10 -9.89
CA SER A 120 0.10 -11.94 -9.91
C SER A 120 1.27 -11.32 -10.66
N SER A 121 2.47 -11.55 -10.15
CA SER A 121 3.74 -11.22 -10.81
C SER A 121 3.93 -11.87 -12.18
N SER A 122 3.21 -12.97 -12.48
CA SER A 122 3.19 -13.52 -13.85
C SER A 122 2.51 -12.61 -14.88
N GLU A 123 1.75 -11.62 -14.41
CA GLU A 123 1.05 -10.63 -15.22
C GLU A 123 1.84 -9.31 -15.30
N ASP A 124 3.06 -9.26 -14.76
CA ASP A 124 3.94 -8.10 -14.89
C ASP A 124 4.28 -7.85 -16.36
N THR A 125 4.23 -6.58 -16.76
CA THR A 125 4.61 -6.14 -18.10
C THR A 125 5.73 -5.11 -18.02
N SER A 126 6.36 -4.80 -19.15
CA SER A 126 7.33 -3.70 -19.24
C SER A 126 6.75 -2.32 -18.90
N HIS A 127 5.43 -2.20 -18.74
CA HIS A 127 4.72 -0.95 -18.50
C HIS A 127 3.91 -0.94 -17.20
N GLY A 128 3.92 -2.02 -16.42
CA GLY A 128 3.12 -2.11 -15.20
C GLY A 128 3.49 -3.30 -14.32
N THR A 129 3.50 -3.08 -13.02
CA THR A 129 3.79 -4.07 -11.98
C THR A 129 2.52 -4.51 -11.25
N SER A 130 2.45 -5.80 -10.95
CA SER A 130 1.43 -6.47 -10.16
C SER A 130 1.43 -6.04 -8.69
N PHE A 131 0.37 -6.43 -8.00
CA PHE A 131 0.25 -6.31 -6.56
C PHE A 131 1.40 -7.01 -5.82
N GLU A 132 1.73 -8.25 -6.20
CA GLU A 132 2.84 -9.00 -5.57
C GLU A 132 4.19 -8.27 -5.70
N THR A 133 4.53 -7.79 -6.90
CA THR A 133 5.81 -7.11 -7.16
C THR A 133 5.88 -5.77 -6.42
N TYR A 134 4.77 -5.02 -6.39
CA TYR A 134 4.66 -3.79 -5.61
C TYR A 134 4.86 -4.04 -4.11
N LEU A 135 4.13 -5.02 -3.56
CA LEU A 135 4.16 -5.34 -2.13
C LEU A 135 5.54 -5.85 -1.70
N LYS A 136 6.17 -6.74 -2.47
CA LYS A 136 7.53 -7.20 -2.19
C LYS A 136 8.54 -6.05 -2.23
N GLY A 137 8.47 -5.19 -3.25
CA GLY A 137 9.35 -4.03 -3.35
C GLY A 137 9.24 -3.06 -2.17
N GLU A 138 8.04 -2.94 -1.58
CA GLU A 138 7.82 -2.18 -0.36
C GLU A 138 8.39 -2.89 0.89
N LEU A 139 7.99 -4.14 1.13
CA LEU A 139 8.38 -4.89 2.33
C LEU A 139 9.90 -5.08 2.45
N GLU A 140 10.58 -5.25 1.32
CA GLU A 140 12.04 -5.38 1.26
C GLU A 140 12.78 -4.14 1.81
N THR A 141 12.13 -2.97 1.88
CA THR A 141 12.71 -1.72 2.43
C THR A 141 12.59 -1.59 3.94
N TYR A 142 11.74 -2.39 4.58
CA TYR A 142 11.43 -2.27 6.01
C TYR A 142 12.49 -2.98 6.86
N SER A 143 12.69 -2.52 8.10
CA SER A 143 13.54 -3.27 9.04
C SER A 143 12.90 -4.58 9.47
N ASP A 144 13.71 -5.48 10.00
CA ASP A 144 13.24 -6.79 10.48
C ASP A 144 12.25 -6.63 11.65
N LYS A 145 12.43 -5.57 12.45
CA LYS A 145 11.50 -5.20 13.53
C LYS A 145 10.14 -4.79 12.97
N THR A 146 10.11 -3.90 11.99
CA THR A 146 8.87 -3.45 11.35
C THR A 146 8.16 -4.60 10.65
N LEU A 147 8.89 -5.48 9.95
CA LEU A 147 8.31 -6.66 9.31
C LEU A 147 7.72 -7.64 10.33
N SER A 148 8.37 -7.84 11.48
CA SER A 148 7.86 -8.72 12.53
C SER A 148 6.57 -8.18 13.16
N LEU A 149 6.51 -6.87 13.41
CA LEU A 149 5.33 -6.20 13.96
C LEU A 149 4.18 -6.15 12.94
N LEU A 150 4.48 -5.85 11.68
CA LEU A 150 3.48 -5.89 10.61
C LEU A 150 2.93 -7.30 10.41
N TYR A 151 3.80 -8.32 10.44
CA TYR A 151 3.36 -9.71 10.35
C TYR A 151 2.46 -10.10 11.52
N ARG A 152 2.76 -9.65 12.75
CA ARG A 152 1.87 -9.82 13.90
C ARG A 152 0.50 -9.20 13.64
N ASP A 153 0.44 -7.94 13.23
CA ASP A 153 -0.84 -7.25 12.97
C ASP A 153 -1.67 -7.95 11.89
N ILE A 154 -1.01 -8.43 10.82
CA ILE A 154 -1.63 -9.21 9.74
C ILE A 154 -2.12 -10.56 10.23
N LYS A 155 -1.34 -11.26 11.05
CA LYS A 155 -1.71 -12.56 11.61
C LYS A 155 -2.89 -12.44 12.57
N GLU A 156 -2.90 -11.44 13.44
CA GLU A 156 -4.02 -11.16 14.33
C GLU A 156 -5.29 -10.84 13.53
N SER A 157 -5.19 -10.06 12.46
CA SER A 157 -6.34 -9.76 11.60
C SER A 157 -6.84 -11.02 10.87
N TRP A 158 -5.92 -11.83 10.33
CA TRP A 158 -6.24 -13.11 9.70
C TRP A 158 -6.96 -14.07 10.65
N ASP A 159 -6.45 -14.23 11.87
CA ASP A 159 -7.01 -15.16 12.85
C ASP A 159 -8.39 -14.70 13.37
N ASN A 160 -8.72 -13.40 13.21
CA ASN A 160 -10.03 -12.83 13.51
C ASN A 160 -10.96 -12.74 12.29
N GLU A 161 -10.60 -13.33 11.15
CA GLU A 161 -11.36 -13.24 9.88
C GLU A 161 -11.59 -11.79 9.42
N ASP A 162 -10.64 -10.89 9.73
CA ASP A 162 -10.68 -9.46 9.43
C ASP A 162 -9.72 -9.13 8.28
N ASN A 163 -10.28 -8.93 7.08
CA ASN A 163 -9.50 -8.62 5.89
C ASN A 163 -8.94 -7.18 5.97
N MET A 164 -7.63 -7.05 6.20
CA MET A 164 -6.97 -5.74 6.27
C MET A 164 -7.09 -4.95 4.97
N THR A 165 -6.99 -5.62 3.82
CA THR A 165 -7.11 -4.96 2.51
C THR A 165 -8.48 -4.33 2.35
N GLU A 166 -9.55 -5.04 2.72
CA GLU A 166 -10.92 -4.52 2.71
C GLU A 166 -11.03 -3.26 3.58
N ARG A 167 -10.49 -3.28 4.81
CA ARG A 167 -10.46 -2.07 5.67
C ARG A 167 -9.73 -0.90 5.03
N VAL A 168 -8.61 -1.12 4.32
CA VAL A 168 -7.91 -0.06 3.58
C VAL A 168 -8.84 0.58 2.55
N TYR A 169 -9.54 -0.23 1.76
CA TYR A 169 -10.48 0.28 0.77
C TYR A 169 -11.69 0.96 1.41
N ASP A 170 -12.24 0.42 2.51
CA ASP A 170 -13.34 1.03 3.26
C ASP A 170 -12.97 2.43 3.79
N TYR A 171 -11.77 2.59 4.36
CA TYR A 171 -11.26 3.91 4.73
C TYR A 171 -11.16 4.86 3.52
N MET A 172 -10.71 4.35 2.38
CA MET A 172 -10.53 5.14 1.17
C MET A 172 -11.85 5.62 0.59
N VAL A 173 -12.84 4.73 0.43
CA VAL A 173 -14.15 5.10 -0.14
C VAL A 173 -14.91 6.07 0.76
N LYS A 174 -14.82 5.92 2.09
CA LYS A 174 -15.40 6.87 3.05
C LYS A 174 -14.79 8.27 2.94
N LYS A 175 -13.49 8.35 2.62
CA LYS A 175 -12.82 9.64 2.36
C LYS A 175 -13.18 10.25 1.01
N LEU A 176 -13.65 9.44 0.07
CA LEU A 176 -14.20 9.85 -1.22
C LEU A 176 -15.71 10.12 -1.16
N GLU A 177 -16.27 10.27 0.05
CA GLU A 177 -17.69 10.59 0.31
C GLU A 177 -18.69 9.48 -0.09
N TYR A 178 -18.22 8.23 -0.23
CA TYR A 178 -19.10 7.06 -0.27
C TYR A 178 -19.46 6.61 1.15
N ASP A 179 -20.64 6.04 1.33
CA ASP A 179 -21.08 5.58 2.65
C ASP A 179 -20.39 4.26 3.06
N SER A 180 -20.07 3.41 2.08
CA SER A 180 -19.46 2.09 2.27
C SER A 180 -18.81 1.57 0.99
N LEU A 181 -18.10 0.43 1.08
CA LEU A 181 -17.62 -0.28 -0.11
C LEU A 181 -18.75 -0.75 -1.02
N ASP A 182 -19.86 -1.23 -0.45
CA ASP A 182 -21.02 -1.67 -1.21
C ASP A 182 -21.65 -0.50 -1.99
N ASP A 183 -21.77 0.67 -1.36
CA ASP A 183 -22.26 1.90 -2.00
C ASP A 183 -21.33 2.37 -3.13
N ALA A 184 -20.02 2.32 -2.91
CA ALA A 184 -19.03 2.64 -3.94
C ALA A 184 -19.12 1.66 -5.12
N GLU A 185 -19.23 0.36 -4.86
CA GLU A 185 -19.36 -0.69 -5.87
C GLU A 185 -20.62 -0.51 -6.74
N GLU A 186 -21.77 -0.28 -6.11
CA GLU A 186 -23.03 -0.03 -6.82
C GLU A 186 -22.99 1.28 -7.62
N THR A 187 -22.39 2.33 -7.07
CA THR A 187 -22.30 3.63 -7.74
C THR A 187 -21.39 3.57 -8.96
N VAL A 188 -20.22 2.95 -8.84
CA VAL A 188 -19.31 2.76 -9.99
C VAL A 188 -19.94 1.85 -11.05
N LYS A 189 -20.67 0.80 -10.63
CA LYS A 189 -21.42 -0.05 -11.56
C LYS A 189 -22.44 0.74 -12.38
N ARG A 190 -23.29 1.56 -11.72
CA ARG A 190 -24.29 2.40 -12.39
C ARG A 190 -23.66 3.40 -13.35
N GLN A 191 -22.54 4.01 -12.98
CA GLN A 191 -21.82 4.94 -13.86
C GLN A 191 -21.33 4.25 -15.13
N LYS A 192 -20.72 3.06 -15.02
CA LYS A 192 -20.28 2.28 -16.19
C LYS A 192 -21.44 1.86 -17.10
N GLU A 193 -22.56 1.44 -16.52
CA GLU A 193 -23.76 1.08 -17.29
C GLU A 193 -24.32 2.28 -18.05
N ALA A 194 -24.27 3.48 -17.47
CA ALA A 194 -24.71 4.72 -18.10
C ALA A 194 -23.77 5.22 -19.21
N GLU A 195 -22.45 4.96 -19.12
CA GLU A 195 -21.47 5.32 -20.17
C GLU A 195 -21.57 4.44 -21.43
N ILE A 196 -22.16 3.25 -21.30
CA ILE A 196 -22.33 2.28 -22.40
C ILE A 196 -23.69 2.43 -23.11
N SER A 197 -24.65 3.11 -22.47
CA SER A 197 -26.00 3.37 -22.99
C SER A 197 -26.10 4.62 -23.86
#